data_AF-A0A7J4J6E3-F1
#
_entry.id   AF-A0A7J4J6E3-F1
#
_cell.length_a   1.000
_cell.length_b   1.000
_cell.length_c   1.000
_cell.angle_alpha   90.00
_cell.angle_beta   90.00
_cell.angle_gamma   90.00
#
_symmetry.space_group_name_H-M   'P 1'
#
loop_
_entity.id
_entity.type
_entity.pdbx_description
1 polymer ?
#
loop_
_entity_poly.entity_id
_entity_poly.type
_entity_poly.pdbx_seq_one_letter_code
_entity_poly.pdbx_strand_id
1 'polypeptide(L)'
;MKQKLQLPKQGWVDREIKSTEAQLSKAAGYDLFFSKIMFWSALLIIVLANLLISIILVPFLIVLNGSVLYSIVIVLAVTMGFLYNFLLNDIAHLENKHHRRATLIIPLLALGNITVMVIAANRFLAELPVHNQPQNPWMVSIIFAVVFVVPYCVDQLRTWHRHAHRALVR
;
A
#
# COMPACT_ATOMS: atom_id res chain seq x y z
N MET A 1 -1.09 -9.09 -26.21
CA MET A 1 -2.23 -9.66 -26.95
C MET A 1 -2.38 -8.90 -28.25
N LYS A 2 -2.22 -9.53 -29.42
CA LYS A 2 -2.47 -8.92 -30.74
C LYS A 2 -3.94 -9.10 -31.08
N GLN A 3 -4.79 -8.14 -30.71
CA GLN A 3 -6.18 -8.14 -31.15
C GLN A 3 -6.24 -7.41 -32.49
N LYS A 4 -6.32 -8.16 -33.60
CA LYS A 4 -6.60 -7.56 -34.92
C LYS A 4 -8.00 -6.97 -34.86
N LEU A 5 -8.11 -5.66 -35.02
CA LEU A 5 -9.39 -4.95 -35.16
C LEU A 5 -10.11 -5.51 -36.40
N GLN A 6 -11.16 -6.31 -36.19
CA GLN A 6 -12.07 -6.66 -37.27
C GLN A 6 -13.02 -5.48 -37.47
N LEU A 7 -12.54 -4.44 -38.14
CA LEU A 7 -13.39 -3.32 -38.53
C LEU A 7 -14.36 -3.80 -39.61
N PRO A 8 -15.68 -3.53 -39.48
CA PRO A 8 -16.63 -3.82 -40.54
C PRO A 8 -16.18 -3.10 -41.83
N LYS A 9 -16.40 -3.72 -42.99
CA LYS A 9 -16.07 -3.20 -44.34
C LYS A 9 -16.84 -1.93 -44.70
N GLN A 10 -16.79 -0.88 -43.87
CA GLN A 10 -17.36 0.43 -44.12
C GLN A 10 -16.32 1.34 -44.79
N GLY A 11 -15.85 0.99 -46.00
CA GLY A 11 -15.12 1.95 -46.86
C GLY A 11 -13.80 2.56 -46.35
N TRP A 12 -13.26 2.11 -45.21
CA TRP A 12 -12.02 2.62 -44.66
C TRP A 12 -10.85 2.31 -45.59
N VAL A 13 -10.04 3.32 -45.91
CA VAL A 13 -8.84 3.16 -46.72
C VAL A 13 -7.76 2.49 -45.88
N ASP A 14 -6.99 1.53 -46.43
CA ASP A 14 -5.96 0.79 -45.69
C ASP A 14 -4.94 1.68 -44.95
N ARG A 15 -4.73 2.91 -45.43
CA ARG A 15 -3.92 3.94 -44.75
C ARG A 15 -4.51 4.42 -43.42
N GLU A 16 -5.83 4.60 -43.35
CA GLU A 16 -6.52 5.05 -42.13
C GLU A 16 -6.49 3.96 -41.06
N ILE A 17 -6.72 2.70 -41.46
CA ILE A 17 -6.61 1.53 -40.58
C ILE A 17 -5.20 1.43 -40.00
N LYS A 18 -4.17 1.53 -40.85
CA LYS A 18 -2.76 1.44 -40.41
C LYS A 18 -2.35 2.62 -39.51
N SER A 19 -2.87 3.82 -39.78
CA SER A 19 -2.62 4.99 -38.91
C SER A 19 -3.29 4.84 -37.54
N THR A 20 -4.51 4.29 -37.52
CA THR A 20 -5.27 4.05 -36.29
C THR A 20 -4.64 2.95 -35.45
N GLU A 21 -4.22 1.84 -36.05
CA GLU A 21 -3.47 0.78 -35.34
C GLU A 21 -2.13 1.28 -34.80
N ALA A 22 -1.43 2.15 -35.53
CA ALA A 22 -0.18 2.75 -35.06
C ALA A 22 -0.40 3.72 -33.88
N GLN A 23 -1.49 4.49 -33.88
CA GLN A 23 -1.87 5.34 -32.75
C GLN A 23 -2.34 4.52 -31.54
N LEU A 24 -3.16 3.48 -31.76
CA LEU A 24 -3.63 2.59 -30.70
C LEU A 24 -2.48 1.81 -30.05
N SER A 25 -1.53 1.32 -30.85
CA SER A 25 -0.37 0.59 -30.34
C SER A 25 0.60 1.50 -29.58
N LYS A 26 0.76 2.76 -30.01
CA LYS A 26 1.50 3.78 -29.23
C LYS A 26 0.79 4.11 -27.91
N ALA A 27 -0.53 4.29 -27.93
CA ALA A 27 -1.32 4.55 -26.72
C ALA A 27 -1.27 3.36 -25.75
N ALA A 28 -1.44 2.12 -26.24
CA ALA A 28 -1.33 0.92 -25.42
C ALA A 28 0.08 0.71 -24.84
N GLY A 29 1.13 1.09 -25.57
CA GLY A 29 2.49 1.14 -25.05
C GLY A 29 2.63 2.14 -23.92
N TYR A 30 2.13 3.36 -24.12
CA TYR A 30 2.15 4.43 -23.10
C TYR A 30 1.42 4.02 -21.82
N ASP A 31 0.25 3.40 -21.93
CA ASP A 31 -0.51 2.89 -20.78
C ASP A 31 0.29 1.85 -19.97
N LEU A 32 0.97 0.91 -20.63
CA LEU A 32 1.81 -0.09 -19.96
C LEU A 32 3.02 0.54 -19.24
N PHE A 33 3.69 1.52 -19.87
CA PHE A 33 4.79 2.24 -19.24
C PHE A 33 4.31 3.06 -18.04
N PHE A 34 3.18 3.75 -18.19
CA PHE A 34 2.57 4.56 -17.14
C PHE A 34 2.18 3.70 -15.93
N SER A 35 1.47 2.59 -16.13
CA SER A 35 1.12 1.66 -15.05
C SER A 35 2.36 1.10 -14.34
N LYS A 36 3.41 0.75 -15.09
CA LYS A 36 4.67 0.27 -14.51
C LYS A 36 5.32 1.34 -13.64
N ILE A 37 5.43 2.58 -14.12
CA ILE A 37 6.02 3.70 -13.36
C ILE A 37 5.21 3.98 -12.09
N MET A 38 3.89 4.04 -12.19
CA MET A 38 3.02 4.28 -11.04
C MET A 38 3.20 3.18 -9.98
N PHE A 39 3.24 1.91 -10.39
CA PHE A 39 3.50 0.80 -9.48
C PHE A 39 4.84 0.94 -8.73
N TRP A 40 5.94 1.17 -9.45
CA TRP A 40 7.26 1.35 -8.82
C TRP A 40 7.33 2.59 -7.93
N SER A 41 6.67 3.69 -8.33
CA SER A 41 6.62 4.90 -7.53
C SER A 41 5.86 4.69 -6.22
N ALA A 42 4.73 3.98 -6.25
CA ALA A 42 3.97 3.69 -5.05
C ALA A 42 4.73 2.73 -4.13
N LEU A 43 5.41 1.72 -4.68
CA LEU A 43 6.30 0.86 -3.91
C LEU A 43 7.41 1.66 -3.23
N LEU A 44 8.03 2.59 -3.95
CA LEU A 44 9.04 3.49 -3.40
C LEU A 44 8.47 4.35 -2.26
N ILE A 45 7.30 4.96 -2.46
CA ILE A 45 6.62 5.78 -1.44
C ILE A 45 6.32 4.94 -0.19
N ILE A 46 5.83 3.71 -0.37
CA ILE A 46 5.57 2.78 0.74
C ILE A 46 6.85 2.45 1.51
N VAL A 47 7.96 2.23 0.83
CA VAL A 47 9.25 1.97 1.48
C VAL A 47 9.73 3.20 2.26
N LEU A 48 9.63 4.39 1.66
CA LEU A 48 10.02 5.65 2.31
C LEU A 48 9.12 5.98 3.51
N ALA A 49 7.81 5.79 3.39
CA ALA A 49 6.86 5.99 4.49
C ALA A 49 7.18 5.05 5.66
N ASN A 50 7.45 3.76 5.37
CA ASN A 50 7.91 2.79 6.37
C ASN A 50 9.19 3.25 7.09
N LEU A 51 10.17 3.75 6.34
CA LEU A 51 11.43 4.22 6.93
C LEU A 51 11.23 5.46 7.82
N LEU A 52 10.41 6.41 7.36
CA LEU A 52 10.09 7.62 8.11
C LEU A 52 9.39 7.31 9.43
N ILE A 53 8.43 6.38 9.43
CA ILE A 53 7.79 5.89 10.66
C ILE A 53 8.86 5.37 11.62
N SER A 54 9.79 4.56 11.10
CA SER A 54 10.83 3.96 11.93
C SER A 54 11.69 5.02 12.61
N ILE A 55 12.12 6.04 11.88
CA ILE A 55 12.91 7.14 12.42
C ILE A 55 12.11 7.95 13.46
N ILE A 56 10.84 8.23 13.17
CA ILE A 56 9.96 9.01 14.04
C ILE A 56 9.63 8.24 15.33
N LEU A 57 9.45 6.92 15.26
CA LEU A 57 8.96 6.12 16.37
C LEU A 57 10.06 5.76 17.39
N VAL A 58 11.33 5.69 16.97
CA VAL A 58 12.48 5.41 17.86
C VAL A 58 12.58 6.37 19.06
N PRO A 59 12.58 7.71 18.92
CA PRO A 59 12.66 8.60 20.09
C PRO A 59 11.47 8.43 21.04
N PHE A 60 10.27 8.11 20.52
CA PHE A 60 9.11 7.83 21.35
C PHE A 60 9.24 6.53 22.15
N LEU A 61 9.77 5.46 21.53
CA LEU A 61 10.09 4.22 22.24
C LEU A 61 11.09 4.43 23.37
N ILE A 62 12.05 5.33 23.18
CA ILE A 62 13.10 5.61 24.16
C ILE A 62 12.57 6.42 25.34
N VAL A 63 11.75 7.44 25.07
CA VAL A 63 11.37 8.46 26.07
C VAL A 63 10.07 8.12 26.80
N LEU A 64 9.11 7.48 26.12
CA LEU A 64 7.75 7.35 26.63
C LEU A 64 7.45 6.03 27.33
N ASN A 65 6.54 6.10 28.30
CA ASN A 65 6.07 4.96 29.08
C ASN A 65 4.78 4.35 28.49
N GLY A 66 4.60 3.05 28.73
CA GLY A 66 3.60 2.14 28.15
C GLY A 66 2.35 2.80 27.54
N SER A 67 1.42 3.29 28.36
CA SER A 67 0.11 3.77 27.87
C SER A 67 0.19 4.92 26.86
N VAL A 68 1.12 5.87 27.07
CA VAL A 68 1.30 7.01 26.15
C VAL A 68 1.92 6.52 24.85
N LEU A 69 2.91 5.63 24.95
CA LEU A 69 3.55 5.01 23.80
C LEU A 69 2.53 4.24 22.94
N TYR A 70 1.69 3.40 23.55
CA TYR A 70 0.66 2.65 22.82
C TYR A 70 -0.33 3.58 22.10
N SER A 71 -0.70 4.69 22.73
CA SER A 71 -1.60 5.67 22.11
C SER A 71 -0.98 6.28 20.85
N ILE A 72 0.30 6.66 20.91
CA ILE A 72 1.03 7.20 19.74
C ILE A 72 1.20 6.14 18.65
N VAL A 73 1.56 4.91 19.04
CA VAL A 73 1.67 3.77 18.10
C VAL A 73 0.34 3.53 17.39
N ILE A 74 -0.78 3.57 18.11
CA ILE A 74 -2.13 3.43 17.52
C ILE A 74 -2.41 4.55 16.53
N VAL A 75 -2.20 5.81 16.90
CA VAL A 75 -2.45 6.96 16.02
C VAL A 75 -1.60 6.89 14.75
N LEU A 76 -0.31 6.56 14.89
CA LEU A 76 0.60 6.38 13.76
C LEU A 76 0.16 5.21 12.88
N ALA A 77 -0.19 4.06 13.47
CA ALA A 77 -0.66 2.89 12.75
C ALA A 77 -1.93 3.18 11.95
N VAL A 78 -2.91 3.87 12.54
CA VAL A 78 -4.16 4.29 11.85
C VAL A 78 -3.83 5.23 10.69
N THR A 79 -3.04 6.27 10.95
CA THR A 79 -2.67 7.27 9.93
C THR A 79 -1.99 6.61 8.74
N MET A 80 -1.07 5.69 9.02
CA MET A 80 -0.35 4.94 7.99
C MET A 80 -1.27 3.94 7.29
N GLY A 81 -2.14 3.25 8.01
CA GLY A 81 -3.13 2.36 7.41
C GLY A 81 -4.02 3.11 6.39
N PHE A 82 -4.42 4.35 6.70
CA PHE A 82 -5.15 5.20 5.75
C PHE A 82 -4.30 5.60 4.54
N LEU A 83 -3.07 6.06 4.76
CA LEU A 83 -2.15 6.44 3.68
C LEU A 83 -1.92 5.27 2.72
N TYR A 84 -1.72 4.07 3.26
CA TYR A 84 -1.50 2.86 2.46
C TYR A 84 -2.77 2.42 1.75
N ASN A 85 -3.93 2.46 2.41
CA ASN A 85 -5.20 2.17 1.76
C ASN A 85 -5.46 3.12 0.58
N PHE A 86 -5.15 4.41 0.76
CA PHE A 86 -5.24 5.41 -0.30
C PHE A 86 -4.30 5.09 -1.47
N LEU A 87 -3.01 4.87 -1.20
CA LEU A 87 -2.02 4.46 -2.21
C LEU A 87 -2.47 3.20 -2.96
N LEU A 88 -2.94 2.19 -2.23
CA LEU A 88 -3.39 0.93 -2.83
C LEU A 88 -4.61 1.11 -3.74
N ASN A 89 -5.58 1.92 -3.33
CA ASN A 89 -6.77 2.19 -4.13
C ASN A 89 -6.45 2.95 -5.42
N ASP A 90 -5.51 3.90 -5.37
CA ASP A 90 -5.07 4.65 -6.55
C ASP A 90 -4.37 3.72 -7.56
N ILE A 91 -3.51 2.80 -7.10
CA ILE A 91 -2.83 1.84 -7.99
C ILE A 91 -3.81 0.77 -8.49
N ALA A 92 -4.74 0.30 -7.65
CA ALA A 92 -5.70 -0.73 -8.02
C ALA A 92 -6.61 -0.31 -9.17
N HIS A 93 -6.87 1.00 -9.33
CA HIS A 93 -7.65 1.53 -10.45
C HIS A 93 -6.90 1.42 -11.80
N LEU A 94 -5.58 1.30 -11.79
CA LEU A 94 -4.73 1.32 -12.99
C LEU A 94 -4.42 -0.07 -13.57
N GLU A 95 -4.57 -1.16 -12.80
CA GLU A 95 -4.20 -2.50 -13.28
C GLU A 95 -5.13 -3.62 -12.77
N ASN A 96 -6.16 -3.93 -13.57
CA ASN A 96 -7.30 -4.78 -13.22
C ASN A 96 -7.03 -6.26 -12.86
N LYS A 97 -5.80 -6.81 -12.96
CA LYS A 97 -5.62 -8.29 -12.96
C LYS A 97 -4.68 -8.91 -11.93
N HIS A 98 -3.76 -8.16 -11.29
CA HIS A 98 -2.72 -8.78 -10.42
C HIS A 98 -2.69 -8.27 -8.96
N HIS A 99 -3.58 -7.36 -8.57
CA HIS A 99 -3.45 -6.63 -7.29
C HIS A 99 -3.76 -7.41 -6.00
N ARG A 100 -4.53 -8.50 -6.04
CA ARG A 100 -4.93 -9.22 -4.81
C ARG A 100 -3.77 -9.80 -3.99
N ARG A 101 -2.61 -10.03 -4.61
CA ARG A 101 -1.39 -10.52 -3.92
C ARG A 101 -0.54 -9.39 -3.34
N ALA A 102 -0.54 -8.22 -3.96
CA ALA A 102 0.20 -7.04 -3.49
C ALA A 102 -0.33 -6.56 -2.13
N THR A 103 -1.62 -6.75 -1.88
CA THR A 103 -2.29 -6.43 -0.63
C THR A 103 -1.71 -7.18 0.59
N LEU A 104 -1.25 -8.43 0.44
CA LEU A 104 -0.71 -9.22 1.55
C LEU A 104 0.76 -8.88 1.86
N ILE A 105 1.50 -8.44 0.85
CA ILE A 105 2.93 -8.08 0.97
C ILE A 105 3.11 -6.87 1.88
N ILE A 106 2.18 -5.92 1.84
CA ILE A 106 2.28 -4.65 2.57
C ILE A 106 2.21 -4.84 4.10
N PRO A 107 1.20 -5.53 4.68
CA PRO A 107 1.16 -5.83 6.11
C PRO A 107 2.38 -6.61 6.57
N LEU A 108 2.87 -7.54 5.72
CA LEU A 108 4.05 -8.34 6.03
C LEU A 108 5.33 -7.49 6.11
N LEU A 109 5.51 -6.55 5.18
CA LEU A 109 6.61 -5.59 5.20
C LEU A 109 6.53 -4.65 6.41
N ALA A 110 5.33 -4.16 6.76
CA ALA A 110 5.11 -3.32 7.92
C ALA A 110 5.46 -4.05 9.23
N LEU A 111 5.02 -5.31 9.37
CA LEU A 111 5.36 -6.19 10.51
C LEU A 111 6.86 -6.41 10.65
N GLY A 112 7.54 -6.74 9.54
CA GLY A 112 8.98 -6.92 9.53
C GLY A 112 9.72 -5.65 9.95
N ASN A 113 9.32 -4.51 9.38
CA ASN A 113 9.93 -3.21 9.67
C ASN A 113 9.81 -2.84 11.15
N ILE A 114 8.59 -2.89 11.72
CA ILE A 114 8.41 -2.48 13.11
C ILE A 114 9.10 -3.43 14.10
N THR A 115 9.15 -4.72 13.78
CA THR A 115 9.85 -5.70 14.62
C THR A 115 11.36 -5.43 14.66
N VAL A 116 11.98 -5.21 13.50
CA VAL A 116 13.39 -4.82 13.40
C VAL A 116 13.64 -3.52 14.15
N MET A 117 12.74 -2.55 14.01
CA MET A 117 12.84 -1.24 14.63
C MET A 117 12.77 -1.30 16.16
N VAL A 118 11.84 -2.04 16.75
CA VAL A 118 11.74 -2.15 18.22
C VAL A 118 12.95 -2.91 18.78
N ILE A 119 13.46 -3.93 18.08
CA ILE A 119 14.70 -4.62 18.47
C ILE A 119 15.89 -3.65 18.44
N ALA A 120 16.02 -2.85 17.39
CA ALA A 120 17.08 -1.86 17.27
C ALA A 120 16.99 -0.79 18.38
N ALA A 121 15.78 -0.28 18.66
CA ALA A 121 15.54 0.68 19.73
C ALA A 121 15.88 0.10 21.11
N ASN A 122 15.51 -1.15 21.39
CA ASN A 122 15.85 -1.81 22.65
C ASN A 122 17.36 -2.03 22.83
N ARG A 123 18.10 -2.33 21.75
CA ARG A 123 19.56 -2.42 21.80
C ARG A 123 20.19 -1.06 22.09
N PHE A 124 19.70 -0.01 21.44
CA PHE A 124 20.16 1.35 21.68
C PHE A 124 19.85 1.81 23.10
N LEU A 125 18.69 1.43 23.66
CA LEU A 125 18.34 1.67 25.06
C LEU A 125 19.30 1.01 26.05
N ALA A 126 19.81 -0.19 25.75
CA ALA A 126 20.74 -0.90 26.63
C ALA A 126 22.10 -0.19 26.75
N GLU A 127 22.46 0.65 25.78
CA GLU A 127 23.70 1.44 25.79
C GLU A 127 23.52 2.83 26.44
N LEU A 128 22.28 3.23 26.71
CA LEU A 128 21.96 4.54 27.30
C LEU A 128 21.73 4.42 28.82
N PRO A 129 22.18 5.39 29.62
CA PRO A 129 21.94 5.44 31.07
C PRO A 129 20.52 5.91 31.42
N VAL A 130 19.51 5.48 30.66
CA VAL A 130 18.10 5.90 30.82
C VAL A 130 17.34 4.75 31.51
N HIS A 131 16.69 5.05 32.64
CA HIS A 131 15.99 4.07 33.49
C HIS A 131 14.62 3.61 32.94
N ASN A 132 14.43 3.61 31.61
CA ASN A 132 13.18 3.17 31.01
C ASN A 132 13.17 1.66 30.80
N GLN A 133 12.03 1.02 31.08
CA GLN A 133 11.88 -0.42 30.91
C GLN A 133 11.88 -0.77 29.41
N PRO A 134 12.62 -1.83 29.00
CA PRO A 134 12.59 -2.32 27.62
C PRO A 134 11.15 -2.64 27.20
N GLN A 135 10.76 -2.16 26.02
CA GLN A 135 9.42 -2.44 25.48
C GLN A 135 9.40 -3.85 24.88
N ASN A 136 8.31 -4.59 25.05
CA ASN A 136 8.18 -5.91 24.41
C ASN A 136 7.98 -5.74 22.89
N PRO A 137 8.95 -6.17 22.05
CA PRO A 137 8.87 -5.98 20.60
C PRO A 137 7.64 -6.62 19.99
N TRP A 138 7.29 -7.82 20.44
CA TRP A 138 6.16 -8.57 19.90
C TRP A 138 4.83 -7.87 20.14
N MET A 139 4.66 -7.28 21.33
CA MET A 139 3.41 -6.62 21.69
C MET A 139 3.21 -5.33 20.90
N VAL A 140 4.24 -4.49 20.80
CA VAL A 140 4.19 -3.26 20.00
C VAL A 140 3.97 -3.59 18.51
N SER A 141 4.67 -4.59 17.98
CA SER A 141 4.50 -5.03 16.59
C SER A 141 3.10 -5.54 16.29
N ILE A 142 2.52 -6.36 17.18
CA ILE A 142 1.17 -6.90 16.99
C ILE A 142 0.13 -5.78 17.03
N ILE A 143 0.20 -4.89 18.02
CA ILE A 143 -0.74 -3.75 18.13
C ILE A 143 -0.68 -2.89 16.87
N PHE A 144 0.54 -2.50 16.46
CA PHE A 144 0.72 -1.71 15.26
C PHE A 144 0.14 -2.42 14.03
N ALA A 145 0.47 -3.69 13.81
CA ALA A 145 0.02 -4.43 12.63
C ALA A 145 -1.50 -4.61 12.59
N VAL A 146 -2.12 -4.96 13.72
CA VAL A 146 -3.58 -5.11 13.80
C VAL A 146 -4.26 -3.78 13.47
N VAL A 147 -3.83 -2.70 14.12
CA VAL A 147 -4.42 -1.37 13.95
C VAL A 147 -4.16 -0.82 12.54
N PHE A 148 -2.98 -1.04 11.99
CA PHE A 148 -2.61 -0.62 10.63
C PHE A 148 -3.48 -1.28 9.56
N VAL A 149 -3.90 -2.54 9.77
CA VAL A 149 -4.76 -3.26 8.82
C VAL A 149 -6.22 -2.82 8.89
N VAL A 150 -6.66 -2.20 9.99
CA VAL A 150 -8.07 -1.81 10.19
C VAL A 150 -8.62 -0.94 9.05
N PRO A 151 -7.99 0.17 8.63
CA PRO A 151 -8.54 1.03 7.57
C PRO A 151 -8.77 0.27 6.26
N TYR A 152 -7.86 -0.63 5.91
CA TYR A 152 -7.99 -1.48 4.73
C TYR A 152 -9.17 -2.46 4.84
N CYS A 153 -9.29 -3.16 5.98
CA CYS A 153 -10.41 -4.07 6.21
C CYS A 153 -11.77 -3.36 6.15
N VAL A 154 -11.85 -2.15 6.72
CA VAL A 154 -13.06 -1.32 6.71
C VAL A 154 -13.45 -0.96 5.27
N ASP A 155 -12.48 -0.54 4.45
CA ASP A 155 -12.75 -0.18 3.05
C ASP A 155 -13.14 -1.40 2.19
N GLN A 156 -12.49 -2.54 2.42
CA GLN A 156 -12.82 -3.80 1.76
C GLN A 156 -14.23 -4.29 2.11
N LEU A 157 -14.64 -4.15 3.38
CA LEU A 157 -16.00 -4.49 3.81
C LEU A 157 -17.04 -3.56 3.16
N ARG A 158 -16.73 -2.26 3.06
CA ARG A 158 -17.59 -1.25 2.43
C ARG A 158 -17.76 -1.49 0.93
N THR A 159 -16.70 -1.84 0.22
CA THR A 159 -16.78 -2.18 -1.22
C THR A 159 -17.60 -3.44 -1.45
N TRP A 160 -17.40 -4.49 -0.65
CA TRP A 160 -18.18 -5.73 -0.74
C TRP A 160 -19.68 -5.49 -0.54
N HIS A 161 -20.07 -4.73 0.48
CA HIS A 161 -21.49 -4.38 0.72
C HIS A 161 -22.12 -3.63 -0.47
N ARG A 162 -21.39 -2.70 -1.11
CA ARG A 162 -21.86 -1.98 -2.30
C ARG A 162 -22.09 -2.90 -3.50
N HIS A 163 -21.28 -3.93 -3.69
CA HIS A 163 -21.47 -4.89 -4.77
C HIS A 163 -22.66 -5.83 -4.52
N ALA A 164 -22.83 -6.31 -3.29
CA ALA A 164 -23.97 -7.13 -2.90
C ALA A 164 -25.32 -6.40 -3.14
N HIS A 165 -25.39 -5.11 -2.78
CA HIS A 165 -26.61 -4.31 -2.99
C HIS A 165 -26.92 -4.06 -4.47
N ARG A 166 -25.92 -3.96 -5.36
CA ARG A 166 -26.15 -3.80 -6.81
C ARG A 166 -26.59 -5.10 -7.49
N ALA A 167 -26.24 -6.26 -6.94
CA ALA A 167 -26.64 -7.56 -7.46
C ALA A 167 -28.11 -7.91 -7.15
N LEU A 168 -28.69 -7.32 -6.10
CA LEU A 168 -30.09 -7.55 -5.69
C LEU A 168 -31.10 -6.60 -6.37
N VAL A 169 -30.63 -5.55 -7.05
CA VAL A 169 -31.46 -4.51 -7.69
C VAL A 169 -31.51 -4.66 -9.23
N ARG A 170 -30.91 -5.72 -9.77
CA ARG A 170 -31.06 -6.15 -11.17
C ARG A 170 -31.92 -7.41 -11.24
#